data_AF-A0A8T1AH11-F1
#
_entry.id   AF-A0A8T1AH11-F1
#
_cell.length_a   1.000
_cell.length_b   1.000
_cell.length_c   1.000
_cell.angle_alpha   90.00
_cell.angle_beta   90.00
_cell.angle_gamma   90.00
#
_symmetry.space_group_name_H-M   'P 1'
#
loop_
_entity.id
_entity.type
_entity.pdbx_description
1 polymer ?
#
loop_
_entity_poly.entity_id
_entity_poly.type
_entity_poly.pdbx_seq_one_letter_code
_entity_poly.pdbx_strand_id
1 'polypeptide(L)'
;MEPPSLQVELEESAHATLDRSRAVWPANTTRAYGPKQQEFKAWYDQKGPHETTRYQVTASKMHLFLQEEVVDREVRVKKLKRKVGVATVEMYVNAISDLYSDQQSQGANAHPHPRNSLIKALLSTLKRENHGKKQA
;
A
#
# COMPACT_ATOMS: atom_id res chain seq x y z
N MET A 1 30.26 -16.19 13.22
CA MET A 1 30.15 -14.79 12.78
C MET A 1 30.40 -14.81 11.29
N GLU A 2 29.39 -14.48 10.49
CA GLU A 2 29.59 -14.29 9.04
C GLU A 2 30.57 -13.14 8.82
N PRO A 3 31.48 -13.22 7.83
CA PRO A 3 32.41 -12.13 7.56
C PRO A 3 31.61 -10.90 7.10
N PRO A 4 31.89 -9.70 7.64
CA PRO A 4 31.14 -8.48 7.33
C PRO A 4 31.13 -8.14 5.84
N SER A 5 32.12 -8.61 5.07
CA SER A 5 32.18 -8.45 3.61
C SER A 5 31.09 -9.24 2.86
N LEU A 6 30.75 -10.45 3.33
CA LEU A 6 29.71 -11.27 2.69
C LEU A 6 28.33 -10.65 2.93
N GLN A 7 28.10 -10.10 4.12
CA GLN A 7 26.82 -9.47 4.45
C GLN A 7 26.56 -8.21 3.60
N VAL A 8 27.59 -7.38 3.37
CA VAL A 8 27.49 -6.22 2.48
C VAL A 8 27.21 -6.63 1.04
N GLU A 9 27.90 -7.66 0.52
CA GLU A 9 27.68 -8.15 -0.84
C GLU A 9 26.25 -8.70 -1.06
N LEU A 10 25.69 -9.39 -0.06
CA LEU A 10 24.30 -9.86 -0.09
C LEU A 10 23.30 -8.68 -0.14
N GLU A 11 23.53 -7.66 0.69
CA GLU A 11 22.69 -6.46 0.72
C GLU A 11 22.77 -5.72 -0.63
N GLU A 12 23.97 -5.44 -1.13
CA GLU A 12 24.18 -4.78 -2.42
C GLU A 12 23.51 -5.51 -3.58
N SER A 13 23.63 -6.85 -3.63
CA SER A 13 22.95 -7.67 -4.64
C SER A 13 21.41 -7.57 -4.55
N ALA A 14 20.86 -7.50 -3.33
CA ALA A 14 19.44 -7.33 -3.11
C ALA A 14 18.97 -5.94 -3.56
N HIS A 15 19.67 -4.87 -3.16
CA HIS A 15 19.36 -3.50 -3.58
C HIS A 15 19.43 -3.34 -5.11
N ALA A 16 20.47 -3.86 -5.76
CA ALA A 16 20.63 -3.78 -7.21
C ALA A 16 19.48 -4.48 -7.97
N THR A 17 18.96 -5.57 -7.43
CA THR A 17 17.81 -6.28 -8.01
C THR A 17 16.53 -5.47 -7.88
N LEU A 18 16.32 -4.80 -6.75
CA LEU A 18 15.16 -3.93 -6.52
C LEU A 18 15.20 -2.69 -7.42
N ASP A 19 16.36 -2.05 -7.57
CA ASP A 19 16.55 -0.90 -8.46
C ASP A 19 16.30 -1.27 -9.93
N ARG A 20 16.85 -2.41 -10.38
CA ARG A 20 16.58 -2.94 -11.72
C ARG A 20 15.10 -3.22 -11.92
N SER A 21 14.47 -3.83 -10.91
CA SER A 21 13.03 -4.10 -10.95
C SER A 21 12.28 -2.79 -11.16
N ARG A 22 12.54 -1.78 -10.33
CA ARG A 22 11.90 -0.46 -10.43
C ARG A 22 12.10 0.23 -11.79
N ALA A 23 13.27 0.09 -12.40
CA ALA A 23 13.56 0.63 -13.73
C ALA A 23 12.79 -0.07 -14.85
N VAL A 24 12.38 -1.33 -14.64
CA VAL A 24 11.61 -2.14 -15.59
C VAL A 24 10.10 -2.01 -15.38
N TRP A 25 9.65 -1.38 -14.28
CA TRP A 25 8.22 -1.24 -14.02
C TRP A 25 7.53 -0.47 -15.14
N PRO A 26 6.36 -0.96 -15.63
CA PRO A 26 5.59 -0.23 -16.60
C PRO A 26 5.30 1.17 -16.07
N ALA A 27 5.58 2.21 -16.86
CA ALA A 27 5.34 3.60 -16.48
C ALA A 27 3.90 3.85 -15.99
N ASN A 28 2.95 3.02 -16.45
CA ASN A 28 1.56 3.02 -16.01
C ASN A 28 1.39 2.66 -14.53
N THR A 29 2.17 1.71 -14.00
CA THR A 29 2.11 1.31 -12.59
C THR A 29 2.66 2.41 -11.69
N THR A 30 3.81 3.00 -12.05
CA THR A 30 4.38 4.15 -11.35
C THR A 30 3.41 5.33 -11.31
N ARG A 31 2.78 5.65 -12.47
CA ARG A 31 1.74 6.70 -12.56
C ARG A 31 0.51 6.40 -11.73
N ALA A 32 0.10 5.13 -11.62
CA ALA A 32 -1.09 4.74 -10.87
C ALA A 32 -0.86 4.70 -9.35
N TYR A 33 0.36 4.36 -8.90
CA TYR A 33 0.70 4.17 -7.48
C TYR A 33 1.10 5.48 -6.82
N GLY A 34 1.84 6.35 -7.50
CA GLY A 34 2.32 7.63 -6.96
C GLY A 34 1.24 8.45 -6.24
N PRO A 35 0.08 8.74 -6.88
CA PRO A 35 -1.00 9.49 -6.23
C PRO A 35 -1.56 8.78 -4.98
N LYS A 36 -1.64 7.45 -4.98
CA LYS A 36 -2.20 6.68 -3.85
C LYS A 36 -1.25 6.67 -2.66
N GLN A 37 0.05 6.57 -2.92
CA GLN A 37 1.08 6.69 -1.90
C GLN A 37 1.10 8.10 -1.31
N GLN A 38 0.91 9.13 -2.14
CA GLN A 38 0.82 10.52 -1.67
C GLN A 38 -0.43 10.74 -0.80
N GLU A 39 -1.60 10.25 -1.20
CA GLU A 39 -2.82 10.31 -0.38
C GLU A 39 -2.62 9.64 0.98
N PHE A 40 -1.98 8.47 1.01
CA PHE A 40 -1.67 7.78 2.27
C PHE A 40 -0.75 8.61 3.18
N LYS A 41 0.31 9.21 2.63
CA LYS A 41 1.23 10.09 3.38
C LYS A 41 0.51 11.34 3.91
N ALA A 42 -0.26 12.00 3.06
CA ALA A 42 -1.02 13.20 3.42
C ALA A 42 -2.09 12.93 4.48
N TRP A 43 -2.76 11.77 4.42
CA TRP A 43 -3.68 11.34 5.47
C TRP A 43 -2.97 11.14 6.80
N TYR A 44 -1.75 10.57 6.79
CA TYR A 44 -0.98 10.41 8.01
C TYR A 44 -0.51 11.76 8.58
N ASP A 45 -0.07 12.68 7.73
CA ASP A 45 0.34 14.03 8.14
C ASP A 45 -0.80 14.77 8.88
N GLN A 46 -2.06 14.46 8.55
CA GLN A 46 -3.25 14.99 9.24
C GLN A 46 -3.57 14.31 10.58
N LYS A 47 -3.09 13.07 10.82
CA LYS A 47 -3.47 12.25 11.99
C LYS A 47 -2.62 12.48 13.25
N GLY A 48 -1.39 13.02 13.15
CA GLY A 48 -0.64 13.49 14.33
C GLY A 48 0.85 13.11 14.45
N PRO A 49 1.51 13.47 15.57
CA PRO A 49 2.93 13.80 15.64
C PRO A 49 3.86 12.64 16.08
N HIS A 50 3.55 11.39 15.79
CA HIS A 50 4.57 10.34 15.97
C HIS A 50 5.65 10.52 14.89
N GLU A 51 6.63 11.38 15.15
CA GLU A 51 7.67 11.79 14.20
C GLU A 51 8.53 10.61 13.73
N THR A 52 8.95 9.75 14.65
CA THR A 52 9.96 8.72 14.38
C THR A 52 9.45 7.56 13.53
N THR A 53 8.15 7.28 13.57
CA THR A 53 7.53 6.20 12.80
C THR A 53 6.53 6.73 11.78
N ARG A 54 6.53 8.07 11.54
CA ARG A 54 5.48 8.78 10.79
C ARG A 54 5.13 8.07 9.49
N TYR A 55 6.12 7.87 8.65
CA TYR A 55 5.93 7.29 7.33
C TYR A 55 6.01 5.77 7.29
N GLN A 56 6.38 5.08 8.38
CA GLN A 56 6.44 3.62 8.40
C GLN A 56 5.05 3.02 8.16
N VAL A 57 4.94 2.24 7.09
CA VAL A 57 3.71 1.54 6.72
C VAL A 57 3.53 0.33 7.64
N THR A 58 2.37 0.24 8.28
CA THR A 58 1.95 -0.95 9.04
C THR A 58 0.59 -1.42 8.55
N ALA A 59 0.24 -2.67 8.84
CA ALA A 59 -1.08 -3.21 8.50
C ALA A 59 -2.21 -2.36 9.09
N SER A 60 -2.07 -1.93 10.36
CA SER A 60 -3.08 -1.11 11.05
C SER A 60 -3.25 0.27 10.41
N LYS A 61 -2.13 0.94 10.05
CA LYS A 61 -2.18 2.24 9.38
C LYS A 61 -2.83 2.13 8.00
N MET A 62 -2.42 1.12 7.21
CA MET A 62 -3.02 0.87 5.91
C MET A 62 -4.51 0.56 6.04
N HIS A 63 -4.91 -0.26 7.00
CA HIS A 63 -6.32 -0.58 7.23
C HIS A 63 -7.15 0.66 7.59
N LEU A 64 -6.69 1.46 8.55
CA LEU A 64 -7.41 2.66 9.00
C LEU A 64 -7.56 3.68 7.86
N PHE A 65 -6.48 3.93 7.11
CA PHE A 65 -6.54 4.78 5.92
C PHE A 65 -7.58 4.29 4.90
N LEU A 66 -7.58 2.99 4.58
CA LEU A 66 -8.52 2.44 3.61
C LEU A 66 -9.97 2.64 4.07
N GLN A 67 -10.26 2.41 5.35
CA GLN A 67 -11.59 2.59 5.92
C GLN A 67 -12.06 4.05 5.84
N GLU A 68 -11.23 4.99 6.29
CA GLU A 68 -11.62 6.40 6.39
C GLU A 68 -11.67 7.08 5.03
N GLU A 69 -10.68 6.83 4.17
CA GLU A 69 -10.46 7.64 2.97
C GLU A 69 -10.93 6.98 1.67
N VAL A 70 -11.01 5.64 1.61
CA VAL A 70 -11.10 4.93 0.33
C VAL A 70 -12.37 4.10 0.18
N VAL A 71 -12.72 3.28 1.17
CA VAL A 71 -13.78 2.26 1.07
C VAL A 71 -15.13 2.88 0.73
N ASP A 72 -15.50 3.95 1.44
CA ASP A 72 -16.80 4.61 1.28
C ASP A 72 -16.75 5.86 0.41
N ARG A 73 -15.61 6.14 -0.22
CA ARG A 73 -15.43 7.30 -1.10
C ARG A 73 -16.45 7.24 -2.24
N GLU A 74 -17.22 8.31 -2.40
CA GLU A 74 -18.12 8.46 -3.54
C GLU A 74 -17.34 8.86 -4.79
N VAL A 75 -17.53 8.11 -5.88
CA VAL A 75 -17.07 8.46 -7.22
C VAL A 75 -18.26 8.74 -8.11
N ARG A 76 -18.18 9.82 -8.87
CA ARG A 76 -19.19 10.16 -9.88
C ARG A 76 -18.90 9.42 -11.17
N VAL A 77 -19.84 8.58 -11.60
CA VAL A 77 -19.77 7.91 -12.89
C VAL A 77 -21.01 8.26 -13.69
N LYS A 78 -20.80 8.99 -14.78
CA LYS A 78 -21.87 9.67 -15.51
C LYS A 78 -22.67 10.58 -14.56
N LYS A 79 -24.00 10.39 -14.48
CA LYS A 79 -24.89 11.15 -13.60
C LYS A 79 -25.14 10.48 -12.24
N LEU A 80 -24.54 9.32 -11.97
CA LEU A 80 -24.74 8.55 -10.74
C LEU A 80 -23.54 8.68 -9.81
N LYS A 81 -23.82 8.77 -8.51
CA LYS A 81 -22.83 8.58 -7.46
C LYS A 81 -22.78 7.11 -7.09
N ARG A 82 -21.58 6.55 -7.02
CA ARG A 82 -21.36 5.17 -6.56
C ARG A 82 -20.14 5.13 -5.66
N LYS A 83 -20.08 4.18 -4.73
CA LYS A 83 -18.87 3.93 -3.96
C LYS A 83 -17.73 3.44 -4.85
N VAL A 84 -16.50 3.68 -4.42
CA VAL A 84 -15.30 3.11 -5.04
C VAL A 84 -15.42 1.58 -5.11
N GLY A 85 -15.01 1.00 -6.24
CA GLY A 85 -15.04 -0.44 -6.43
C GLY A 85 -13.88 -1.16 -5.75
N VAL A 86 -14.06 -2.45 -5.44
CA VAL A 86 -13.02 -3.31 -4.81
C VAL A 86 -11.70 -3.26 -5.55
N ALA A 87 -11.71 -3.25 -6.89
CA ALA A 87 -10.49 -3.19 -7.69
C ALA A 87 -9.65 -1.94 -7.38
N THR A 88 -10.29 -0.81 -7.12
CA THR A 88 -9.59 0.42 -6.72
C THR A 88 -9.02 0.31 -5.32
N VAL A 89 -9.76 -0.27 -4.37
CA VAL A 89 -9.26 -0.54 -3.02
C VAL A 89 -8.03 -1.46 -3.08
N GLU A 90 -8.07 -2.51 -3.91
CA GLU A 90 -6.92 -3.40 -4.16
C GLU A 90 -5.72 -2.64 -4.76
N MET A 91 -5.94 -1.66 -5.64
CA MET A 91 -4.85 -0.81 -6.14
C MET A 91 -4.21 0.04 -5.04
N TYR A 92 -4.98 0.57 -4.07
CA TYR A 92 -4.40 1.25 -2.90
C TYR A 92 -3.60 0.30 -2.04
N VAL A 93 -4.11 -0.91 -1.77
CA VAL A 93 -3.39 -1.95 -1.03
C VAL A 93 -2.04 -2.27 -1.70
N ASN A 94 -2.03 -2.45 -3.03
CA ASN A 94 -0.80 -2.75 -3.75
C ASN A 94 0.17 -1.56 -3.72
N ALA A 95 -0.32 -0.33 -3.94
CA ALA A 95 0.52 0.87 -3.93
C ALA A 95 1.15 1.15 -2.55
N ILE A 96 0.41 0.89 -1.47
CA ILE A 96 0.92 1.06 -0.09
C ILE A 96 1.84 -0.10 0.30
N SER A 97 1.58 -1.31 -0.20
CA SER A 97 2.50 -2.46 -0.01
C SER A 97 3.83 -2.23 -0.74
N ASP A 98 3.79 -1.63 -1.92
CA ASP A 98 4.98 -1.20 -2.66
C ASP A 98 5.79 -0.16 -1.88
N LEU A 99 5.12 0.85 -1.32
CA LEU A 99 5.77 1.82 -0.42
C LEU A 99 6.41 1.14 0.81
N TYR A 100 5.80 0.07 1.34
CA TYR A 100 6.40 -0.72 2.40
C TYR A 100 7.64 -1.49 1.93
N SER A 101 7.61 -2.10 0.74
CA SER A 101 8.75 -2.79 0.17
C SER A 101 9.96 -1.87 0.01
N ASP A 102 9.74 -0.65 -0.47
CA ASP A 102 10.78 0.39 -0.51
C ASP A 102 11.35 0.67 0.88
N GLN A 103 10.50 0.85 1.90
CA GLN A 103 10.96 1.08 3.28
C GLN A 103 11.73 -0.09 3.88
N GLN A 104 11.31 -1.32 3.60
CA GLN A 104 11.97 -2.52 4.09
C GLN A 104 13.35 -2.65 3.45
N SER A 105 13.45 -2.40 2.13
CA SER A 105 14.74 -2.46 1.41
C SER A 105 15.75 -1.46 1.96
N GLN A 106 15.29 -0.30 2.44
CA GLN A 106 16.13 0.74 3.04
C GLN A 106 16.42 0.51 4.53
N GLY A 107 15.93 -0.60 5.12
CA GLY A 107 16.02 -0.84 6.56
C GLY A 107 15.20 0.13 7.42
N ALA A 108 14.35 0.95 6.80
CA ALA A 108 13.57 1.99 7.47
C ALA A 108 12.30 1.44 8.14
N ASN A 109 11.90 0.20 7.82
CA ASN A 109 10.70 -0.43 8.38
C ASN A 109 10.92 -1.93 8.64
N ALA A 110 10.90 -2.31 9.91
CA ALA A 110 11.04 -3.70 10.39
C ALA A 110 9.69 -4.37 10.73
N HIS A 111 8.56 -3.70 10.49
CA HIS A 111 7.25 -4.29 10.76
C HIS A 111 6.93 -5.42 9.78
N PRO A 112 6.02 -6.36 10.15
CA PRO A 112 5.52 -7.37 9.22
C PRO A 112 4.83 -6.75 7.99
N HIS A 113 4.82 -7.49 6.88
CA HIS A 113 4.22 -7.04 5.63
C HIS A 113 2.76 -6.56 5.83
N PRO A 114 2.38 -5.37 5.32
CA PRO A 114 1.11 -4.73 5.68
C PRO A 114 -0.12 -5.47 5.13
N ARG A 115 0.00 -6.17 4.00
CA ARG A 115 -1.07 -7.01 3.43
C ARG A 115 -1.25 -8.34 4.17
N ASN A 116 -1.56 -8.26 5.46
CA ASN A 116 -1.77 -9.41 6.33
C ASN A 116 -3.26 -9.87 6.33
N SER A 117 -3.62 -10.73 7.29
CA SER A 117 -4.99 -11.25 7.45
C SER A 117 -6.06 -10.16 7.61
N LEU A 118 -5.75 -9.04 8.27
CA LEU A 118 -6.68 -7.91 8.45
C LEU A 118 -7.09 -7.31 7.10
N ILE A 119 -6.11 -7.05 6.24
CA ILE A 119 -6.34 -6.48 4.91
C ILE A 119 -7.04 -7.48 4.00
N LYS A 120 -6.68 -8.77 4.09
CA LYS A 120 -7.37 -9.85 3.35
C LYS A 120 -8.84 -9.96 3.78
N ALA A 121 -9.13 -9.82 5.07
CA ALA A 121 -10.49 -9.82 5.59
C ALA A 121 -11.30 -8.64 5.04
N LEU A 122 -10.74 -7.42 5.08
CA LEU A 122 -11.36 -6.22 4.49
C LEU A 122 -11.74 -6.44 3.02
N LEU A 123 -10.78 -6.85 2.19
CA LEU A 123 -11.04 -7.09 0.76
C LEU A 123 -12.10 -8.16 0.52
N SER A 124 -12.09 -9.22 1.34
CA SER A 124 -13.07 -10.32 1.23
C SER A 124 -14.48 -9.86 1.60
N THR A 125 -14.62 -9.00 2.61
CA THR A 125 -15.90 -8.39 2.99
C THR A 125 -16.44 -7.50 1.87
N LEU A 126 -15.61 -6.61 1.31
CA LEU A 126 -16.02 -5.72 0.21
C LEU A 126 -16.44 -6.50 -1.06
N LYS A 127 -15.78 -7.63 -1.35
CA LYS A 127 -16.18 -8.52 -2.46
C LYS A 127 -17.57 -9.11 -2.24
N ARG A 128 -17.86 -9.59 -1.02
CA ARG A 128 -19.16 -10.16 -0.66
C ARG A 128 -20.28 -9.13 -0.72
N GLU A 129 -20.06 -7.94 -0.18
CA GLU A 129 -21.03 -6.83 -0.24
C GLU A 129 -21.34 -6.42 -1.68
N ASN A 130 -20.34 -6.37 -2.55
CA ASN A 130 -20.54 -6.05 -3.96
C ASN A 130 -21.24 -7.16 -4.75
N HIS A 131 -21.05 -8.43 -4.40
CA HIS A 131 -21.80 -9.54 -5.00
C HIS A 131 -23.26 -9.54 -4.56
N GLY A 132 -23.55 -9.29 -3.28
CA GLY A 132 -24.92 -9.18 -2.76
C GLY A 132 -25.71 -8.07 -3.47
N LYS A 133 -25.09 -6.92 -3.73
CA LYS A 133 -25.71 -5.80 -4.47
C LYS A 133 -25.98 -6.07 -5.95
N LYS A 134 -25.36 -7.08 -6.56
CA LYS A 134 -25.58 -7.43 -7.98
C LYS A 134 -26.67 -8.48 -8.19
N GLN A 135 -27.07 -9.19 -7.14
CA GLN A 135 -28.09 -10.24 -7.20
C GLN A 135 -29.45 -9.80 -6.62
N ALA A 136 -29.52 -8.60 -6.04
CA ALA A 136 -30.75 -7.93 -5.61
C ALA A 136 -31.19 -6.93 -6.70
#